data_AF-A0A0K2ZR74-F1
#
_entry.id   AF-A0A0K2ZR74-F1
#
_cell.length_a   1.000
_cell.length_b   1.000
_cell.length_c   1.000
_cell.angle_alpha   90.00
_cell.angle_beta   90.00
_cell.angle_gamma   90.00
#
_symmetry.space_group_name_H-M   'P 1'
#
loop_
_entity.id
_entity.type
_entity.pdbx_description
1 polymer ?
#
loop_
_entity_poly.entity_id
_entity_poly.type
_entity_poly.pdbx_seq_one_letter_code
_entity_poly.pdbx_strand_id
1 'polypeptide(L)'
;MEASTKLLFGACFIALLHVPTAIAAAAATSAWETDEALMTPGEDQAHAAWRETMAHQPTPTTGCFHASYPGTAWQADACTRLPKHRHVHAIARNTTMDTTAPVGNGNDYALRSQTLISKTIGSFPQVSGVTSERSIGVPPFGSGGIIGPNEYSLQLNTNDVDSTSACAGRSGCTVWQQFIYATGYNAPKHPAVFMEYTLSGYGTDCPKDWISDENSCYRDSEALSVPDVPITRLADLKLIGSATAKGEDVVTFIDGSTAYSVSASASDDVLKIATVWKESEFNVVGNEEGARAEFNRGSSITVHVAATNGDTAAPICAAHAGTTGETNNLYLGSCSVAGGSTPSITFTEAN
;
A
#
# COMPACT_ATOMS: atom_id res chain seq x y z
N MET A 1 59.19 12.95 -63.26
CA MET A 1 60.06 11.97 -62.59
C MET A 1 59.16 10.92 -61.99
N GLU A 2 59.39 9.66 -62.37
CA GLU A 2 58.45 8.57 -62.16
C GLU A 2 58.55 8.02 -60.73
N ALA A 3 57.40 7.70 -60.13
CA ALA A 3 57.34 6.88 -58.93
C ALA A 3 56.87 5.48 -59.32
N SER A 4 57.83 4.58 -59.49
CA SER A 4 57.59 3.14 -59.56
C SER A 4 58.35 2.48 -58.42
N THR A 5 57.69 1.65 -57.62
CA THR A 5 58.13 0.28 -57.29
C THR A 5 57.05 -0.41 -56.47
N LYS A 6 56.73 -1.65 -56.83
CA LYS A 6 55.80 -2.54 -56.14
C LYS A 6 56.56 -3.46 -55.17
N LEU A 7 55.91 -3.86 -54.06
CA LEU A 7 55.78 -5.26 -53.54
C LEU A 7 56.90 -6.24 -53.98
N LEU A 8 57.66 -6.94 -53.13
CA LEU A 8 57.40 -7.67 -51.86
C LEU A 8 58.77 -7.99 -51.17
N PHE A 9 59.00 -8.84 -50.15
CA PHE A 9 58.22 -9.87 -49.43
C PHE A 9 58.81 -10.07 -48.00
N GLY A 10 58.02 -10.62 -47.06
CA GLY A 10 58.51 -11.64 -46.11
C GLY A 10 59.26 -11.18 -44.86
N ALA A 11 58.53 -10.82 -43.81
CA ALA A 11 59.04 -10.78 -42.43
C ALA A 11 58.47 -11.95 -41.61
N CYS A 12 59.34 -12.73 -40.99
CA CYS A 12 58.95 -13.74 -39.99
C CYS A 12 58.50 -13.04 -38.71
N PHE A 13 57.25 -13.25 -38.28
CA PHE A 13 56.78 -12.82 -36.96
C PHE A 13 56.50 -14.03 -36.07
N ILE A 14 57.12 -14.01 -34.89
CA ILE A 14 56.94 -15.02 -33.85
C ILE A 14 55.53 -14.87 -33.25
N ALA A 15 54.78 -15.97 -33.21
CA ALA A 15 53.44 -16.00 -32.65
C ALA A 15 53.49 -15.92 -31.12
N LEU A 16 53.22 -14.74 -30.55
CA LEU A 16 52.91 -14.58 -29.13
C LEU A 16 51.41 -14.78 -28.91
N LEU A 17 51.04 -16.00 -28.53
CA LEU A 17 49.70 -16.37 -28.06
C LEU A 17 49.30 -15.52 -26.85
N HIS A 18 48.61 -14.42 -27.09
CA HIS A 18 47.88 -13.71 -26.05
C HIS A 18 46.55 -14.45 -25.82
N VAL A 19 46.49 -15.20 -24.73
CA VAL A 19 45.23 -15.74 -24.22
C VAL A 19 44.38 -14.54 -23.80
N PRO A 20 43.18 -14.32 -24.37
CA PRO A 20 42.24 -13.39 -23.77
C PRO A 20 41.79 -14.02 -22.47
N THR A 21 42.23 -13.49 -21.32
CA THR A 21 41.58 -13.75 -20.05
C THR A 21 40.18 -13.16 -20.13
N ALA A 22 39.24 -14.00 -20.53
CA ALA A 22 37.82 -13.74 -20.38
C ALA A 22 37.57 -13.57 -18.88
N ILE A 23 37.50 -12.31 -18.44
CA ILE A 23 36.92 -11.99 -17.14
C ILE A 23 35.46 -12.42 -17.26
N ALA A 24 35.14 -13.58 -16.72
CA ALA A 24 33.76 -13.98 -16.51
C ALA A 24 33.14 -12.87 -15.66
N ALA A 25 32.26 -12.08 -16.26
CA ALA A 25 31.43 -11.17 -15.51
C ALA A 25 30.69 -12.04 -14.49
N ALA A 26 30.92 -11.77 -13.20
CA ALA A 26 30.16 -12.43 -12.16
C ALA A 26 28.69 -12.13 -12.44
N ALA A 27 27.92 -13.16 -12.76
CA ALA A 27 26.48 -13.01 -12.88
C ALA A 27 26.00 -12.48 -11.54
N ALA A 28 25.37 -11.30 -11.56
CA ALA A 28 24.81 -10.71 -10.36
C ALA A 28 23.62 -11.57 -9.93
N THR A 29 23.90 -12.58 -9.10
CA THR A 29 22.87 -13.32 -8.36
C THR A 29 22.14 -12.31 -7.49
N SER A 30 20.88 -12.09 -7.80
CA SER A 30 19.96 -11.23 -7.07
C SER A 30 19.79 -11.75 -5.64
N ALA A 31 20.54 -11.18 -4.70
CA ALA A 31 20.38 -11.45 -3.28
C ALA A 31 19.12 -10.73 -2.74
N TRP A 32 17.95 -11.25 -3.12
CA TRP A 32 16.62 -10.76 -2.71
C TRP A 32 15.63 -11.89 -2.38
N GLU A 33 16.10 -13.13 -2.19
CA GLU A 33 15.36 -14.11 -1.39
C GLU A 33 15.68 -13.84 0.09
N THR A 34 14.68 -13.40 0.86
CA THR A 34 14.82 -13.35 2.33
C THR A 34 14.77 -14.77 2.86
N ASP A 35 15.78 -15.17 3.64
CA ASP A 35 15.99 -16.53 4.14
C ASP A 35 15.05 -16.89 5.32
N GLU A 36 13.82 -16.36 5.31
CA GLU A 36 12.81 -16.53 6.37
C GLU A 36 12.34 -17.98 6.52
N ALA A 37 12.43 -18.80 5.46
CA ALA A 37 12.15 -20.24 5.52
C ALA A 37 13.18 -21.04 6.35
N LEU A 38 14.27 -20.42 6.82
CA LEU A 38 15.30 -21.05 7.66
C LEU A 38 15.48 -20.36 9.03
N MET A 39 14.65 -19.37 9.38
CA MET A 39 14.77 -18.67 10.67
C MET A 39 14.47 -19.59 11.86
N THR A 40 15.18 -19.32 12.97
CA THR A 40 14.86 -19.92 14.26
C THR A 40 13.68 -19.19 14.92
N PRO A 41 12.93 -19.85 15.82
CA PRO A 41 11.83 -19.19 16.55
C PRO A 41 12.22 -17.93 17.33
N GLY A 42 13.50 -17.75 17.67
CA GLY A 42 14.02 -16.55 18.29
C GLY A 42 14.24 -15.39 17.30
N GLU A 43 14.58 -15.70 16.06
CA GLU A 43 14.70 -14.72 14.96
C GLU A 43 13.30 -14.28 14.51
N ASP A 44 12.36 -15.21 14.34
CA ASP A 44 10.94 -14.90 14.06
C ASP A 44 10.37 -13.90 15.11
N GLN A 45 10.62 -14.18 16.39
CA GLN A 45 10.18 -13.31 17.49
C GLN A 45 10.88 -11.94 17.46
N ALA A 46 12.18 -11.88 17.12
CA ALA A 46 12.91 -10.63 17.02
C ALA A 46 12.45 -9.77 15.83
N HIS A 47 12.19 -10.39 14.68
CA HIS A 47 11.60 -9.73 13.51
C HIS A 47 10.19 -9.21 13.82
N ALA A 48 9.32 -10.01 14.43
CA ALA A 48 7.99 -9.58 14.85
C ALA A 48 8.02 -8.40 15.85
N ALA A 49 8.91 -8.44 16.85
CA ALA A 49 9.08 -7.35 17.81
C ALA A 49 9.65 -6.07 17.18
N TRP A 50 10.52 -6.20 16.18
CA TRP A 50 11.02 -5.08 15.39
C TRP A 50 9.92 -4.46 14.53
N ARG A 51 9.11 -5.27 13.82
CA ARG A 51 7.94 -4.79 13.05
C ARG A 51 6.98 -4.00 13.93
N GLU A 52 6.72 -4.48 15.14
CA GLU A 52 5.88 -3.78 16.12
C GLU A 52 6.51 -2.45 16.60
N THR A 53 7.81 -2.44 16.84
CA THR A 53 8.55 -1.22 17.19
C THR A 53 8.43 -0.17 16.08
N MET A 54 8.64 -0.57 14.82
CA MET A 54 8.57 0.34 13.67
C MET A 54 7.16 0.87 13.41
N ALA A 55 6.11 0.06 13.62
CA ALA A 55 4.71 0.51 13.48
C ALA A 55 4.34 1.66 14.45
N HIS A 56 5.02 1.72 15.59
CA HIS A 56 4.82 2.79 16.59
C HIS A 56 5.82 3.95 16.49
N GLN A 57 6.98 3.77 15.85
CA GLN A 57 8.04 4.79 15.84
C GLN A 57 7.84 5.88 14.78
N PRO A 58 7.65 7.16 15.14
CA PRO A 58 7.50 8.25 14.18
C PRO A 58 8.80 8.54 13.42
N THR A 59 8.68 9.11 12.21
CA THR A 59 9.82 9.65 11.47
C THR A 59 10.37 10.91 12.16
N PRO A 60 11.67 11.28 11.97
CA PRO A 60 12.26 12.44 12.63
C PRO A 60 11.71 13.78 12.14
N THR A 61 11.33 13.85 10.87
CA THR A 61 10.75 15.02 10.20
C THR A 61 9.77 14.58 9.12
N THR A 62 9.09 15.55 8.50
CA THR A 62 8.47 15.39 7.17
C THR A 62 9.46 14.81 6.17
N GLY A 63 8.99 13.92 5.29
CA GLY A 63 9.74 13.38 4.16
C GLY A 63 9.43 11.90 3.90
N CYS A 64 10.28 11.27 3.10
CA CYS A 64 10.29 9.83 2.86
C CYS A 64 11.46 9.21 3.61
N PHE A 65 11.24 8.04 4.20
CA PHE A 65 12.21 7.36 5.06
C PHE A 65 12.13 5.84 4.90
N HIS A 66 13.24 5.14 5.15
CA HIS A 66 13.24 3.71 5.36
C HIS A 66 14.04 3.31 6.62
N ALA A 67 13.80 2.12 7.16
CA ALA A 67 14.61 1.50 8.20
C ALA A 67 14.63 -0.02 8.01
N SER A 68 15.74 -0.68 8.34
CA SER A 68 15.90 -2.13 8.16
C SER A 68 16.44 -2.81 9.41
N TYR A 69 15.89 -3.98 9.73
CA TYR A 69 16.30 -4.84 10.84
C TYR A 69 17.81 -5.13 10.81
N PRO A 70 18.52 -5.15 11.97
CA PRO A 70 18.01 -4.95 13.33
C PRO A 70 17.92 -3.47 13.76
N GLY A 71 18.24 -2.53 12.87
CA GLY A 71 18.20 -1.10 13.19
C GLY A 71 16.78 -0.54 13.18
N THR A 72 16.44 0.31 14.14
CA THR A 72 15.18 1.07 14.14
C THR A 72 15.34 2.52 13.68
N ALA A 73 16.57 2.99 13.45
CA ALA A 73 16.82 4.37 13.05
C ALA A 73 16.33 4.62 11.60
N TRP A 74 15.38 5.56 11.46
CA TRP A 74 14.90 6.03 10.16
C TRP A 74 16.03 6.73 9.37
N GLN A 75 16.28 6.25 8.16
CA GLN A 75 17.18 6.83 7.17
C GLN A 75 16.35 7.60 6.14
N ALA A 76 16.77 8.81 5.79
CA ALA A 76 16.05 9.64 4.83
C ALA A 76 16.18 9.08 3.41
N ASP A 77 15.09 9.11 2.66
CA ASP A 77 14.98 8.61 1.28
C ASP A 77 14.43 9.69 0.34
N ALA A 78 14.57 9.48 -0.97
CA ALA A 78 14.06 10.37 -1.99
C ALA A 78 12.58 10.09 -2.25
N CYS A 79 11.71 11.03 -1.87
CA CYS A 79 10.33 11.02 -2.31
C CYS A 79 10.23 11.09 -3.85
N THR A 80 9.31 10.31 -4.40
CA THR A 80 8.97 10.27 -5.83
C THR A 80 7.55 10.77 -6.03
N ARG A 81 7.37 11.71 -6.94
CA ARG A 81 6.02 12.16 -7.33
C ARG A 81 5.40 11.18 -8.31
N LEU A 82 4.24 10.64 -7.95
CA LEU A 82 3.47 9.77 -8.82
C LEU A 82 2.94 10.53 -10.07
N PRO A 83 2.84 9.88 -11.25
CA PRO A 83 2.21 10.48 -12.42
C PRO A 83 0.74 10.83 -12.13
N LYS A 84 0.30 12.04 -12.53
CA LYS A 84 -1.11 12.42 -12.43
C LYS A 84 -1.96 11.54 -13.35
N HIS A 85 -2.63 10.54 -12.80
CA HIS A 85 -3.50 9.63 -13.55
C HIS A 85 -4.98 10.01 -13.48
N ARG A 86 -5.74 9.71 -14.53
CA ARG A 86 -7.21 9.76 -14.50
C ARG A 86 -7.74 8.41 -14.00
N HIS A 87 -7.60 8.20 -12.71
CA HIS A 87 -8.24 7.09 -12.01
C HIS A 87 -9.76 7.24 -12.11
N VAL A 88 -10.44 6.17 -12.54
CA VAL A 88 -11.86 6.00 -12.26
C VAL A 88 -11.94 5.43 -10.85
N HIS A 89 -12.01 6.30 -9.83
CA HIS A 89 -12.10 5.84 -8.45
C HIS A 89 -13.38 5.05 -8.26
N ALA A 90 -13.23 3.75 -8.04
CA ALA A 90 -14.27 2.96 -7.45
C ALA A 90 -14.30 3.35 -5.96
N ILE A 91 -15.03 4.41 -5.61
CA ILE A 91 -15.60 4.52 -4.26
C ILE A 91 -16.70 3.45 -4.17
N ALA A 92 -16.86 2.82 -3.00
CA ALA A 92 -17.91 1.85 -2.74
C ALA A 92 -19.27 2.32 -3.30
N ARG A 93 -19.69 1.72 -4.42
CA ARG A 93 -20.98 2.09 -5.04
C ARG A 93 -22.06 1.50 -4.16
N ASN A 94 -23.02 2.35 -3.75
CA ASN A 94 -24.14 2.02 -2.85
C ASN A 94 -25.14 1.04 -3.52
N THR A 95 -24.63 -0.17 -3.77
CA THR A 95 -25.32 -1.35 -4.23
C THR A 95 -25.51 -2.22 -3.00
N THR A 96 -26.75 -2.63 -2.75
CA THR A 96 -27.08 -3.52 -1.64
C THR A 96 -26.48 -4.90 -1.91
N MET A 97 -25.23 -5.09 -1.51
CA MET A 97 -24.52 -6.37 -1.59
C MET A 97 -25.09 -7.32 -0.54
N ASP A 98 -25.50 -8.51 -0.99
CA ASP A 98 -25.80 -9.63 -0.11
C ASP A 98 -24.51 -10.08 0.60
N THR A 99 -24.62 -10.66 1.79
CA THR A 99 -23.48 -11.25 2.53
C THR A 99 -22.83 -12.44 1.79
N THR A 100 -23.43 -12.88 0.68
CA THR A 100 -22.84 -13.83 -0.28
C THR A 100 -21.95 -13.16 -1.35
N ALA A 101 -21.70 -11.85 -1.28
CA ALA A 101 -20.72 -11.18 -2.12
C ALA A 101 -19.29 -11.42 -1.61
N PRO A 102 -18.27 -11.37 -2.50
CA PRO A 102 -16.88 -11.25 -2.07
C PRO A 102 -16.60 -9.95 -1.32
N VAL A 103 -15.45 -9.87 -0.66
CA VAL A 103 -14.98 -8.73 0.13
C VAL A 103 -14.71 -7.47 -0.74
N GLY A 104 -14.99 -6.30 -0.16
CA GLY A 104 -14.76 -4.97 -0.75
C GLY A 104 -16.01 -4.37 -1.42
N ASN A 105 -15.87 -3.20 -2.05
CA ASN A 105 -16.98 -2.43 -2.65
C ASN A 105 -18.21 -2.31 -1.74
N GLY A 106 -17.98 -1.84 -0.51
CA GLY A 106 -18.99 -1.73 0.54
C GLY A 106 -19.17 -2.98 1.40
N ASN A 107 -18.79 -4.17 0.92
CA ASN A 107 -18.88 -5.42 1.67
C ASN A 107 -17.59 -5.73 2.44
N ASP A 108 -17.31 -4.93 3.48
CA ASP A 108 -16.22 -5.16 4.43
C ASP A 108 -16.61 -4.74 5.86
N TYR A 109 -15.77 -5.08 6.84
CA TYR A 109 -15.82 -4.57 8.20
C TYR A 109 -14.90 -3.36 8.38
N ALA A 110 -15.44 -2.25 8.87
CA ALA A 110 -14.63 -1.15 9.40
C ALA A 110 -14.58 -1.20 10.93
N LEU A 111 -13.42 -0.85 11.50
CA LEU A 111 -13.28 -0.52 12.91
C LEU A 111 -13.94 0.82 13.16
N ARG A 112 -15.09 0.85 13.86
CA ARG A 112 -15.77 2.10 14.24
C ARG A 112 -15.48 2.46 15.70
N SER A 113 -14.82 3.60 15.89
CA SER A 113 -14.45 4.18 17.18
C SER A 113 -15.50 5.20 17.68
N GLN A 114 -15.63 5.36 19.00
CA GLN A 114 -16.45 6.41 19.61
C GLN A 114 -15.70 7.77 19.66
N THR A 115 -14.38 7.72 19.75
CA THR A 115 -13.45 8.87 19.75
C THR A 115 -12.72 8.98 18.42
N LEU A 116 -12.05 10.11 18.17
CA LEU A 116 -11.25 10.30 16.96
C LEU A 116 -10.03 9.36 16.94
N ILE A 117 -9.82 8.70 15.80
CA ILE A 117 -8.65 7.89 15.49
C ILE A 117 -7.51 8.83 15.07
N SER A 118 -6.30 8.59 15.58
CA SER A 118 -5.07 9.29 15.15
C SER A 118 -4.06 8.37 14.45
N LYS A 119 -4.18 7.05 14.64
CA LYS A 119 -3.42 6.02 13.94
C LYS A 119 -4.23 4.72 13.83
N THR A 120 -4.12 4.03 12.72
CA THR A 120 -4.54 2.63 12.57
C THR A 120 -3.37 1.80 12.06
N ILE A 121 -3.24 0.58 12.56
CA ILE A 121 -2.32 -0.46 12.09
C ILE A 121 -3.16 -1.60 11.51
N GLY A 122 -3.02 -1.86 10.22
CA GLY A 122 -3.53 -3.03 9.51
C GLY A 122 -2.47 -4.13 9.41
N SER A 123 -2.86 -5.39 9.61
CA SER A 123 -1.95 -6.55 9.53
C SER A 123 -2.70 -7.86 9.31
N PHE A 124 -1.96 -8.92 8.92
CA PHE A 124 -2.50 -10.26 8.68
C PHE A 124 -1.91 -11.31 9.65
N PRO A 125 -2.31 -11.35 10.93
CA PRO A 125 -1.71 -12.23 11.95
C PRO A 125 -1.79 -13.74 11.67
N GLN A 126 -2.62 -14.17 10.72
CA GLN A 126 -2.62 -15.56 10.24
C GLN A 126 -2.93 -15.58 8.75
N VAL A 127 -2.07 -16.24 7.97
CA VAL A 127 -2.26 -16.49 6.53
C VAL A 127 -2.05 -17.97 6.28
N SER A 128 -2.92 -18.59 5.48
CA SER A 128 -2.83 -20.01 5.14
C SER A 128 -3.40 -20.28 3.76
N GLY A 129 -2.85 -21.25 3.05
CA GLY A 129 -3.31 -21.65 1.71
C GLY A 129 -3.04 -20.64 0.57
N VAL A 130 -2.64 -19.40 0.87
CA VAL A 130 -2.23 -18.41 -0.12
C VAL A 130 -0.92 -18.85 -0.79
N THR A 131 -1.00 -19.13 -2.08
CA THR A 131 0.12 -19.56 -2.95
C THR A 131 0.22 -18.73 -4.22
N SER A 132 -0.86 -18.07 -4.65
CA SER A 132 -0.89 -17.15 -5.79
C SER A 132 -2.07 -16.20 -5.71
N GLU A 133 -1.90 -15.03 -6.32
CA GLU A 133 -2.93 -14.02 -6.54
C GLU A 133 -2.89 -13.61 -8.02
N ARG A 134 -4.06 -13.22 -8.55
CA ARG A 134 -4.17 -12.56 -9.85
C ARG A 134 -5.24 -11.47 -9.84
N SER A 135 -4.84 -10.24 -10.14
CA SER A 135 -5.78 -9.15 -10.39
C SER A 135 -6.60 -9.40 -11.64
N ILE A 136 -7.90 -9.16 -11.55
CA ILE A 136 -8.80 -9.08 -12.70
C ILE A 136 -9.67 -7.81 -12.63
N GLY A 137 -10.09 -7.32 -13.81
CA GLY A 137 -11.11 -6.27 -13.88
C GLY A 137 -12.50 -6.85 -13.58
N VAL A 138 -13.33 -6.09 -12.85
CA VAL A 138 -14.71 -6.46 -12.51
C VAL A 138 -15.65 -5.41 -13.12
N PRO A 139 -16.18 -5.62 -14.35
CA PRO A 139 -16.81 -4.55 -15.13
C PRO A 139 -17.89 -3.68 -14.44
N PRO A 140 -18.69 -4.17 -13.47
CA PRO A 140 -19.59 -3.31 -12.68
C PRO A 140 -18.90 -2.30 -11.75
N PHE A 141 -17.68 -2.59 -11.31
CA PHE A 141 -16.90 -1.80 -10.33
C PHE A 141 -15.80 -1.00 -11.04
N GLY A 142 -15.09 -1.64 -11.98
CA GLY A 142 -14.09 -1.03 -12.84
C GLY A 142 -13.29 -2.10 -13.59
N SER A 143 -12.57 -1.73 -14.65
CA SER A 143 -11.78 -2.70 -15.43
C SER A 143 -10.51 -2.13 -16.07
N GLY A 144 -10.06 -0.95 -15.64
CA GLY A 144 -8.82 -0.32 -16.12
C GLY A 144 -7.62 -0.48 -15.18
N GLY A 145 -7.85 -1.01 -13.97
CA GLY A 145 -6.80 -1.28 -12.97
C GLY A 145 -5.72 -2.24 -13.44
N ILE A 146 -4.67 -2.38 -12.65
CA ILE A 146 -3.49 -3.14 -13.03
C ILE A 146 -3.78 -4.65 -12.94
N ILE A 147 -3.95 -5.27 -14.11
CA ILE A 147 -4.29 -6.69 -14.27
C ILE A 147 -3.01 -7.53 -14.43
N GLY A 148 -2.91 -8.64 -13.71
CA GLY A 148 -1.72 -9.50 -13.75
C GLY A 148 -1.62 -10.46 -12.55
N PRO A 149 -0.67 -11.41 -12.56
CA PRO A 149 -0.32 -12.15 -11.35
C PRO A 149 0.45 -11.25 -10.38
N ASN A 150 0.21 -11.40 -9.08
CA ASN A 150 0.81 -10.56 -8.02
C ASN A 150 0.53 -9.07 -8.21
N GLU A 151 -0.75 -8.73 -8.40
CA GLU A 151 -1.21 -7.36 -8.59
C GLU A 151 -2.26 -7.00 -7.55
N TYR A 152 -1.80 -6.52 -6.40
CA TYR A 152 -2.69 -6.20 -5.30
C TYR A 152 -2.32 -4.87 -4.66
N SER A 153 -3.27 -4.31 -3.92
CA SER A 153 -3.02 -3.22 -3.01
C SER A 153 -3.37 -3.63 -1.58
N LEU A 154 -2.57 -3.15 -0.63
CA LEU A 154 -3.00 -3.03 0.75
C LEU A 154 -3.58 -1.64 0.90
N GLN A 155 -4.83 -1.56 1.33
CA GLN A 155 -5.54 -0.29 1.50
C GLN A 155 -5.97 -0.16 2.94
N LEU A 156 -5.77 1.04 3.51
CA LEU A 156 -6.28 1.43 4.82
C LEU A 156 -7.05 2.73 4.62
N ASN A 157 -8.36 2.71 4.86
CA ASN A 157 -9.26 3.77 4.42
C ASN A 157 -10.01 4.39 5.61
N THR A 158 -10.25 5.71 5.55
CA THR A 158 -11.05 6.43 6.55
C THR A 158 -12.55 6.28 6.30
N ASN A 159 -13.39 6.73 7.23
CA ASN A 159 -14.76 7.15 6.90
C ASN A 159 -14.76 8.18 5.75
N ASP A 160 -15.81 8.12 4.92
CA ASP A 160 -16.02 8.91 3.70
C ASP A 160 -17.25 9.86 3.78
N VAL A 161 -18.00 9.81 4.88
CA VAL A 161 -19.27 10.53 5.10
C VAL A 161 -19.14 11.89 5.80
N ASP A 162 -17.99 12.20 6.39
CA ASP A 162 -17.76 13.42 7.16
C ASP A 162 -17.20 14.56 6.30
N SER A 163 -17.35 15.80 6.76
CA SER A 163 -16.91 17.01 6.05
C SER A 163 -15.99 17.87 6.92
N THR A 164 -15.00 18.53 6.32
CA THR A 164 -14.06 19.42 7.01
C THR A 164 -13.95 20.77 6.30
N SER A 165 -13.11 21.68 6.81
CA SER A 165 -12.84 22.94 6.12
C SER A 165 -12.22 22.77 4.72
N ALA A 166 -11.67 21.60 4.39
CA ALA A 166 -11.15 21.31 3.04
C ALA A 166 -12.26 21.37 1.97
N CYS A 167 -13.51 21.07 2.33
CA CYS A 167 -14.68 21.22 1.46
C CYS A 167 -15.09 22.67 1.16
N ALA A 168 -14.41 23.68 1.72
CA ALA A 168 -14.65 25.10 1.46
C ALA A 168 -16.12 25.57 1.63
N GLY A 169 -16.90 24.89 2.46
CA GLY A 169 -18.33 25.17 2.69
C GLY A 169 -19.27 24.68 1.59
N ARG A 170 -18.80 23.84 0.65
CA ARG A 170 -19.64 23.25 -0.41
C ARG A 170 -20.61 22.22 0.19
N SER A 171 -21.89 22.35 -0.14
CA SER A 171 -22.95 21.47 0.35
C SER A 171 -22.84 20.07 -0.26
N GLY A 172 -22.92 19.03 0.58
CA GLY A 172 -22.76 17.64 0.15
C GLY A 172 -21.32 17.20 -0.11
N CYS A 173 -20.32 18.05 0.16
CA CYS A 173 -18.93 17.67 0.09
C CYS A 173 -18.48 16.90 1.33
N THR A 174 -17.81 15.76 1.13
CA THR A 174 -17.19 14.94 2.17
C THR A 174 -15.71 14.71 1.88
N VAL A 175 -14.98 14.27 2.90
CA VAL A 175 -13.54 13.95 2.81
C VAL A 175 -13.33 12.45 2.98
N TRP A 176 -12.41 11.88 2.20
CA TRP A 176 -12.01 10.48 2.30
C TRP A 176 -10.52 10.34 2.01
N GLN A 177 -9.82 9.54 2.78
CA GLN A 177 -8.37 9.34 2.65
C GLN A 177 -8.03 7.85 2.67
N GLN A 178 -7.18 7.46 1.73
CA GLN A 178 -6.59 6.14 1.70
C GLN A 178 -5.10 6.24 2.00
N PHE A 179 -4.60 5.30 2.79
CA PHE A 179 -3.17 5.02 2.95
C PHE A 179 -2.93 3.71 2.19
N ILE A 180 -1.99 3.70 1.25
CA ILE A 180 -1.89 2.65 0.22
C ILE A 180 -0.46 2.11 0.13
N TYR A 181 -0.34 0.78 0.07
CA TYR A 181 0.74 0.09 -0.64
C TYR A 181 0.15 -0.56 -1.89
N ALA A 182 0.81 -0.43 -3.04
CA ALA A 182 0.43 -1.08 -4.28
C ALA A 182 1.65 -1.79 -4.91
N THR A 183 1.47 -3.02 -5.42
CA THR A 183 2.51 -3.76 -6.16
C THR A 183 2.87 -3.10 -7.49
N GLY A 184 1.99 -2.23 -7.99
CA GLY A 184 2.26 -1.38 -9.14
C GLY A 184 1.35 -0.16 -9.09
N TYR A 185 1.83 0.97 -9.59
CA TYR A 185 1.05 2.18 -9.80
C TYR A 185 1.39 2.71 -11.19
N ASN A 186 0.37 2.98 -12.02
CA ASN A 186 0.50 3.30 -13.46
C ASN A 186 1.27 2.25 -14.33
N ALA A 187 1.38 2.55 -15.63
CA ALA A 187 2.21 1.82 -16.59
C ALA A 187 3.43 2.68 -17.04
N PRO A 188 4.68 2.17 -16.98
CA PRO A 188 5.08 0.86 -16.45
C PRO A 188 4.89 0.78 -14.93
N LYS A 189 4.72 -0.45 -14.41
CA LYS A 189 4.37 -0.70 -13.01
C LYS A 189 5.48 -0.26 -12.08
N HIS A 190 5.15 0.58 -11.11
CA HIS A 190 6.04 1.01 -10.04
C HIS A 190 5.41 0.68 -8.68
N PRO A 191 5.94 -0.30 -7.92
CA PRO A 191 5.44 -0.57 -6.58
C PRO A 191 5.72 0.62 -5.67
N ALA A 192 4.70 1.08 -4.95
CA ALA A 192 4.73 2.37 -4.25
C ALA A 192 3.97 2.30 -2.92
N VAL A 193 4.44 3.08 -1.95
CA VAL A 193 3.69 3.45 -0.74
C VAL A 193 3.38 4.95 -0.78
N PHE A 194 2.10 5.30 -0.60
CA PHE A 194 1.59 6.67 -0.72
C PHE A 194 0.24 6.86 -0.01
N MET A 195 -0.32 8.05 -0.09
CA MET A 195 -1.67 8.37 0.37
C MET A 195 -2.46 9.01 -0.77
N GLU A 196 -3.73 8.62 -0.89
CA GLU A 196 -4.70 9.25 -1.78
C GLU A 196 -5.68 10.10 -0.97
N TYR A 197 -5.99 11.29 -1.46
CA TYR A 197 -6.92 12.24 -0.85
C TYR A 197 -8.08 12.50 -1.80
N THR A 198 -9.30 12.35 -1.32
CA THR A 198 -10.53 12.58 -2.09
C THR A 198 -11.47 13.57 -1.39
N LEU A 199 -11.97 14.52 -2.18
CA LEU A 199 -13.04 15.48 -1.86
C LEU A 199 -14.26 15.09 -2.70
N SER A 200 -15.06 14.17 -2.19
CA SER A 200 -16.31 13.75 -2.82
C SER A 200 -17.34 14.88 -2.73
N GLY A 201 -18.14 15.09 -3.77
CA GLY A 201 -19.20 16.11 -3.76
C GLY A 201 -18.71 17.56 -3.85
N TYR A 202 -17.43 17.78 -4.17
CA TYR A 202 -16.85 19.12 -4.32
C TYR A 202 -17.24 19.80 -5.65
N GLY A 203 -17.58 19.02 -6.68
CA GLY A 203 -17.82 19.51 -8.04
C GLY A 203 -16.54 19.77 -8.86
N THR A 204 -16.70 20.19 -10.10
CA THR A 204 -15.63 20.20 -11.11
C THR A 204 -14.52 21.25 -10.90
N ASP A 205 -14.78 22.26 -10.07
CA ASP A 205 -13.86 23.39 -9.83
C ASP A 205 -12.80 23.05 -8.77
N CYS A 206 -12.06 21.97 -9.01
CA CYS A 206 -11.17 21.38 -8.02
C CYS A 206 -10.04 22.29 -7.53
N PRO A 207 -9.54 22.09 -6.29
CA PRO A 207 -8.42 22.87 -5.79
C PRO A 207 -7.18 22.72 -6.67
N LYS A 208 -6.27 23.71 -6.64
CA LYS A 208 -5.08 23.70 -7.47
C LYS A 208 -4.29 22.39 -7.29
N ASP A 209 -3.85 21.83 -8.40
CA ASP A 209 -3.10 20.58 -8.53
C ASP A 209 -3.87 19.27 -8.30
N TRP A 210 -5.12 19.32 -7.83
CA TRP A 210 -6.03 18.17 -7.81
C TRP A 210 -6.56 17.85 -9.21
N ILE A 211 -7.03 16.63 -9.39
CA ILE A 211 -7.67 16.15 -10.61
C ILE A 211 -9.19 16.12 -10.37
N SER A 212 -9.96 16.50 -11.38
CA SER A 212 -11.43 16.45 -11.34
C SER A 212 -11.94 15.21 -12.06
N ASP A 213 -12.75 14.42 -11.36
CA ASP A 213 -13.57 13.36 -11.94
C ASP A 213 -15.02 13.49 -11.45
N GLU A 214 -15.97 13.41 -12.39
CA GLU A 214 -17.40 13.72 -12.19
C GLU A 214 -17.70 14.90 -11.25
N ASN A 215 -18.08 14.62 -9.99
CA ASN A 215 -18.45 15.59 -8.95
C ASN A 215 -17.43 15.61 -7.79
N SER A 216 -16.27 15.02 -7.98
CA SER A 216 -15.23 14.79 -6.98
C SER A 216 -13.90 15.38 -7.42
N CYS A 217 -13.03 15.62 -6.45
CA CYS A 217 -11.65 16.01 -6.66
C CYS A 217 -10.74 15.06 -5.92
N TYR A 218 -9.64 14.63 -6.53
CA TYR A 218 -8.66 13.79 -5.85
C TYR A 218 -7.22 14.24 -6.14
N ARG A 219 -6.28 13.79 -5.30
CA ARG A 219 -4.84 13.86 -5.55
C ARG A 219 -4.12 12.80 -4.72
N ASP A 220 -2.93 12.43 -5.16
CA ASP A 220 -1.98 11.66 -4.35
C ASP A 220 -1.02 12.57 -3.57
N SER A 221 -0.42 12.02 -2.52
CA SER A 221 0.78 12.57 -1.88
C SER A 221 2.01 12.41 -2.78
N GLU A 222 3.16 12.87 -2.28
CA GLU A 222 4.42 12.23 -2.68
C GLU A 222 4.40 10.74 -2.30
N ALA A 223 5.21 9.92 -2.97
CA ALA A 223 5.30 8.48 -2.71
C ALA A 223 6.74 8.05 -2.45
N LEU A 224 6.92 6.80 -2.03
CA LEU A 224 8.22 6.14 -2.00
C LEU A 224 8.13 4.85 -2.81
N SER A 225 9.10 4.66 -3.72
CA SER A 225 9.24 3.41 -4.47
C SER A 225 9.70 2.30 -3.50
N VAL A 226 9.02 1.15 -3.56
CA VAL A 226 9.25 0.00 -2.68
C VAL A 226 9.36 -1.28 -3.51
N PRO A 227 9.72 -2.43 -2.91
CA PRO A 227 9.69 -3.71 -3.60
C PRO A 227 8.28 -4.13 -4.04
N ASP A 228 8.22 -4.86 -5.16
CA ASP A 228 7.07 -5.70 -5.51
C ASP A 228 7.10 -6.92 -4.59
N VAL A 229 6.13 -7.02 -3.68
CA VAL A 229 6.11 -8.04 -2.63
C VAL A 229 5.23 -9.21 -3.08
N PRO A 230 5.72 -10.46 -3.03
CA PRO A 230 4.87 -11.62 -3.31
C PRO A 230 3.73 -11.75 -2.30
N ILE A 231 2.50 -11.98 -2.77
CA ILE A 231 1.31 -12.20 -1.94
C ILE A 231 1.48 -13.32 -0.90
N THR A 232 2.38 -14.27 -1.15
CA THR A 232 2.72 -15.35 -0.21
C THR A 232 3.35 -14.85 1.09
N ARG A 233 3.81 -13.59 1.15
CA ARG A 233 4.35 -12.93 2.36
C ARG A 233 3.36 -12.03 3.10
N LEU A 234 2.05 -12.09 2.81
CA LEU A 234 1.04 -11.24 3.48
C LEU A 234 1.17 -11.19 5.02
N ALA A 235 1.56 -12.30 5.67
CA ALA A 235 1.73 -12.36 7.13
C ALA A 235 2.84 -11.45 7.69
N ASP A 236 3.81 -11.08 6.84
CA ASP A 236 4.95 -10.24 7.19
C ASP A 236 4.70 -8.75 6.95
N LEU A 237 3.53 -8.42 6.40
CA LEU A 237 3.16 -7.07 5.99
C LEU A 237 2.33 -6.34 7.06
N LYS A 238 2.63 -5.05 7.24
CA LYS A 238 1.75 -4.12 7.93
C LYS A 238 1.58 -2.84 7.12
N LEU A 239 0.40 -2.26 7.15
CA LEU A 239 0.14 -0.91 6.66
C LEU A 239 -0.37 -0.05 7.81
N ILE A 240 0.26 1.10 8.02
CA ILE A 240 -0.05 2.01 9.10
C ILE A 240 -0.43 3.35 8.48
N GLY A 241 -1.63 3.82 8.80
CA GLY A 241 -2.06 5.18 8.53
C GLY A 241 -2.09 5.99 9.82
N SER A 242 -1.68 7.24 9.77
CA SER A 242 -1.84 8.17 10.89
C SER A 242 -2.13 9.59 10.43
N ALA A 243 -2.95 10.29 11.21
CA ALA A 243 -3.37 11.66 10.97
C ALA A 243 -3.38 12.38 12.32
N THR A 244 -2.54 13.41 12.48
CA THR A 244 -2.38 14.11 13.77
C THR A 244 -2.86 15.55 13.64
N ALA A 245 -3.70 16.02 14.57
CA ALA A 245 -4.20 17.40 14.53
C ALA A 245 -3.04 18.41 14.65
N LYS A 246 -2.83 19.23 13.60
CA LYS A 246 -1.68 20.15 13.44
C LYS A 246 -0.32 19.45 13.25
N GLY A 247 -0.32 18.17 12.88
CA GLY A 247 0.85 17.45 12.38
C GLY A 247 0.60 17.00 10.94
N GLU A 248 1.50 16.17 10.41
CA GLU A 248 1.35 15.57 9.09
C GLU A 248 0.48 14.32 9.15
N ASP A 249 -0.16 14.02 8.03
CA ASP A 249 -0.63 12.66 7.75
C ASP A 249 0.56 11.81 7.29
N VAL A 250 0.62 10.55 7.71
CA VAL A 250 1.76 9.65 7.44
C VAL A 250 1.25 8.24 7.12
N VAL A 251 1.74 7.68 6.01
CA VAL A 251 1.70 6.24 5.74
C VAL A 251 3.03 5.60 6.12
N THR A 252 2.96 4.41 6.72
CA THR A 252 4.12 3.51 6.89
C THR A 252 3.74 2.11 6.39
N PHE A 253 4.50 1.58 5.44
CA PHE A 253 4.42 0.20 5.00
C PHE A 253 5.59 -0.58 5.61
N ILE A 254 5.32 -1.76 6.16
CA ILE A 254 6.33 -2.67 6.70
C ILE A 254 6.29 -3.94 5.86
N ASP A 255 7.45 -4.32 5.33
CA ASP A 255 7.71 -5.53 4.54
C ASP A 255 8.77 -6.37 5.25
N GLY A 256 8.33 -7.32 6.08
CA GLY A 256 9.20 -8.30 6.75
C GLY A 256 10.25 -7.67 7.68
N SER A 257 11.40 -7.32 7.12
CA SER A 257 12.57 -6.75 7.78
C SER A 257 12.88 -5.30 7.39
N THR A 258 12.06 -4.67 6.53
CA THR A 258 12.21 -3.25 6.13
C THR A 258 10.90 -2.49 6.31
N ALA A 259 11.00 -1.26 6.78
CA ALA A 259 9.89 -0.33 6.96
C ALA A 259 10.13 0.89 6.08
N TYR A 260 9.07 1.36 5.43
CA TYR A 260 9.05 2.47 4.48
C TYR A 260 7.99 3.46 4.94
N SER A 261 8.30 4.75 5.03
CA SER A 261 7.36 5.75 5.49
C SER A 261 7.37 7.00 4.64
N VAL A 262 6.19 7.56 4.41
CA VAL A 262 5.96 8.79 3.65
C VAL A 262 5.01 9.67 4.42
N SER A 263 5.42 10.90 4.72
CA SER A 263 4.51 11.92 5.22
C SER A 263 3.92 12.76 4.09
N ALA A 264 2.76 13.36 4.33
CA ALA A 264 2.34 14.57 3.63
C ALA A 264 3.45 15.65 3.75
N SER A 265 3.48 16.60 2.81
CA SER A 265 4.45 17.70 2.87
C SER A 265 4.10 18.69 4.00
N ALA A 266 5.12 19.23 4.68
CA ALA A 266 5.16 19.95 5.98
C ALA A 266 4.20 21.16 6.24
N SER A 267 3.14 21.32 5.45
CA SER A 267 2.14 22.38 5.51
C SER A 267 0.71 21.87 5.25
N ASP A 268 0.56 20.62 4.82
CA ASP A 268 -0.61 20.16 4.09
C ASP A 268 -1.48 19.26 4.98
N ASP A 269 -2.22 19.93 5.87
CA ASP A 269 -3.40 19.46 6.61
C ASP A 269 -4.54 19.21 5.58
N VAL A 270 -4.34 18.25 4.65
CA VAL A 270 -4.96 18.17 3.32
C VAL A 270 -6.48 18.15 3.37
N LEU A 271 -6.97 17.11 4.02
CA LEU A 271 -8.38 16.82 4.25
C LEU A 271 -8.76 17.08 5.71
N LYS A 272 -7.77 17.28 6.58
CA LYS A 272 -7.91 17.42 8.03
C LYS A 272 -8.57 16.21 8.68
N ILE A 273 -8.23 15.01 8.20
CA ILE A 273 -8.79 13.73 8.66
C ILE A 273 -8.70 13.56 10.17
N ALA A 274 -7.62 14.06 10.80
CA ALA A 274 -7.47 14.11 12.26
C ALA A 274 -8.62 14.83 13.03
N THR A 275 -9.52 15.54 12.34
CA THR A 275 -10.70 16.18 12.95
C THR A 275 -12.00 15.35 12.85
N VAL A 276 -12.02 14.31 11.99
CA VAL A 276 -13.24 13.55 11.65
C VAL A 276 -13.05 12.03 11.62
N TRP A 277 -11.83 11.52 11.65
CA TRP A 277 -11.53 10.09 11.52
C TRP A 277 -12.12 9.29 12.68
N LYS A 278 -13.06 8.38 12.39
CA LYS A 278 -13.72 7.50 13.36
C LYS A 278 -13.87 6.07 12.87
N GLU A 279 -13.79 5.84 11.55
CA GLU A 279 -13.87 4.51 10.97
C GLU A 279 -12.58 4.19 10.23
N SER A 280 -12.09 2.97 10.37
CA SER A 280 -10.93 2.48 9.65
C SER A 280 -11.19 1.10 9.07
N GLU A 281 -11.28 1.04 7.74
CA GLU A 281 -11.20 -0.18 6.95
C GLU A 281 -9.71 -0.51 6.72
N PHE A 282 -9.35 -1.78 6.65
CA PHE A 282 -8.05 -2.23 6.13
C PHE A 282 -8.19 -3.60 5.50
N ASN A 283 -7.70 -3.77 4.27
CA ASN A 283 -7.72 -5.06 3.60
C ASN A 283 -6.67 -5.19 2.48
N VAL A 284 -6.57 -6.40 1.92
CA VAL A 284 -5.91 -6.69 0.65
C VAL A 284 -6.95 -6.83 -0.45
N VAL A 285 -6.82 -6.03 -1.50
CA VAL A 285 -7.77 -5.95 -2.62
C VAL A 285 -7.02 -5.83 -3.96
N GLY A 286 -7.75 -5.82 -5.07
CA GLY A 286 -7.17 -5.62 -6.40
C GLY A 286 -6.38 -4.32 -6.52
N ASN A 287 -5.58 -4.22 -7.57
CA ASN A 287 -4.72 -3.06 -7.79
C ASN A 287 -5.37 -2.03 -8.75
N GLU A 288 -5.78 -0.89 -8.19
CA GLU A 288 -6.42 0.27 -8.87
C GLU A 288 -7.81 -0.01 -9.53
N GLU A 289 -8.57 1.08 -9.74
CA GLU A 289 -9.80 1.19 -10.55
C GLU A 289 -10.80 0.00 -10.46
N GLY A 290 -11.22 -0.36 -9.25
CA GLY A 290 -12.25 -1.38 -9.01
C GLY A 290 -11.82 -2.81 -9.36
N ALA A 291 -10.51 -3.06 -9.48
CA ALA A 291 -9.99 -4.40 -9.72
C ALA A 291 -10.28 -5.36 -8.54
N ARG A 292 -10.18 -6.67 -8.81
CA ARG A 292 -10.29 -7.74 -7.82
C ARG A 292 -9.01 -8.55 -7.71
N ALA A 293 -8.49 -8.69 -6.50
CA ALA A 293 -7.46 -9.66 -6.19
C ALA A 293 -8.06 -11.08 -6.14
N GLU A 294 -7.71 -11.96 -7.09
CA GLU A 294 -8.15 -13.35 -7.07
C GLU A 294 -7.10 -14.28 -6.46
N PHE A 295 -7.27 -14.58 -5.18
CA PHE A 295 -6.51 -15.61 -4.49
C PHE A 295 -6.84 -17.01 -5.02
N ASN A 296 -5.86 -17.92 -5.01
CA ASN A 296 -6.13 -19.33 -5.27
C ASN A 296 -7.16 -19.90 -4.28
N ARG A 297 -7.86 -20.95 -4.70
CA ARG A 297 -8.81 -21.70 -3.86
C ARG A 297 -8.14 -22.26 -2.61
N GLY A 298 -8.86 -22.27 -1.48
CA GLY A 298 -8.36 -22.75 -0.19
C GLY A 298 -7.47 -21.73 0.52
N SER A 299 -7.46 -20.48 0.05
CA SER A 299 -6.80 -19.38 0.76
C SER A 299 -7.63 -18.97 1.95
N SER A 300 -6.96 -18.63 3.05
CA SER A 300 -7.58 -17.96 4.18
C SER A 300 -6.60 -17.01 4.87
N ILE A 301 -7.08 -15.79 5.13
CA ILE A 301 -6.36 -14.74 5.84
C ILE A 301 -7.18 -14.31 7.06
N THR A 302 -6.51 -13.94 8.14
CA THR A 302 -7.10 -13.24 9.28
C THR A 302 -6.64 -11.80 9.22
N VAL A 303 -7.56 -10.87 9.06
CA VAL A 303 -7.35 -9.43 9.05
C VAL A 303 -7.42 -8.91 10.49
N HIS A 304 -6.47 -8.07 10.88
CA HIS A 304 -6.48 -7.38 12.16
C HIS A 304 -6.25 -5.89 11.98
N VAL A 305 -7.18 -5.10 12.51
CA VAL A 305 -7.21 -3.64 12.42
C VAL A 305 -7.16 -3.08 13.83
N ALA A 306 -6.10 -2.35 14.16
CA ALA A 306 -5.82 -1.87 15.51
C ALA A 306 -5.67 -0.35 15.54
N ALA A 307 -6.48 0.33 16.36
CA ALA A 307 -6.56 1.79 16.39
C ALA A 307 -5.88 2.41 17.64
N THR A 308 -5.32 3.60 17.45
CA THR A 308 -5.00 4.55 18.51
C THR A 308 -6.05 5.66 18.46
N ASN A 309 -6.91 5.73 19.48
CA ASN A 309 -8.05 6.66 19.54
C ASN A 309 -8.17 7.39 20.89
N GLY A 310 -7.20 7.23 21.78
CA GLY A 310 -7.21 7.83 23.13
C GLY A 310 -8.22 7.21 24.11
N ASP A 311 -8.85 6.10 23.75
CA ASP A 311 -9.80 5.33 24.58
C ASP A 311 -9.28 3.89 24.75
N THR A 312 -9.91 3.14 25.66
CA THR A 312 -9.68 1.71 25.87
C THR A 312 -10.94 0.85 25.68
N ALA A 313 -12.09 1.48 25.42
CA ALA A 313 -13.31 0.78 25.03
C ALA A 313 -13.09 -0.04 23.75
N ALA A 314 -13.69 -1.23 23.68
CA ALA A 314 -13.69 -2.02 22.46
C ALA A 314 -14.44 -1.26 21.34
N PRO A 315 -13.94 -1.30 20.09
CA PRO A 315 -14.62 -0.65 18.98
C PRO A 315 -15.85 -1.45 18.54
N ILE A 316 -16.58 -0.93 17.56
CA ILE A 316 -17.66 -1.66 16.89
C ILE A 316 -17.10 -2.26 15.59
N CYS A 317 -17.33 -3.54 15.35
CA CYS A 317 -17.26 -4.13 14.01
C CYS A 317 -18.42 -3.57 13.18
N ALA A 318 -18.18 -2.53 12.38
CA ALA A 318 -19.19 -1.98 11.49
C ALA A 318 -19.27 -2.85 10.23
N ALA A 319 -20.32 -3.67 10.10
CA ALA A 319 -20.56 -4.48 8.91
C ALA A 319 -21.08 -3.63 7.75
N HIS A 320 -20.70 -4.00 6.53
CA HIS A 320 -20.99 -3.25 5.30
C HIS A 320 -20.54 -1.79 5.36
N ALA A 321 -19.35 -1.57 5.94
CA ALA A 321 -18.76 -0.24 6.15
C ALA A 321 -17.46 -0.04 5.36
N GLY A 322 -17.22 -0.89 4.36
CA GLY A 322 -16.11 -0.72 3.44
C GLY A 322 -16.32 0.50 2.54
N THR A 323 -15.23 1.17 2.19
CA THR A 323 -15.24 2.44 1.44
C THR A 323 -14.50 2.34 0.10
N THR A 324 -13.53 1.43 -0.01
CA THR A 324 -12.95 1.06 -1.31
C THR A 324 -13.97 0.34 -2.19
N GLY A 325 -13.86 0.56 -3.50
CA GLY A 325 -14.56 -0.16 -4.56
C GLY A 325 -13.73 -1.24 -5.24
N GLU A 326 -12.43 -1.37 -4.91
CA GLU A 326 -11.68 -2.59 -5.18
C GLU A 326 -12.19 -3.74 -4.31
N THR A 327 -11.89 -4.98 -4.72
CA THR A 327 -12.39 -6.19 -4.06
C THR A 327 -11.32 -7.28 -3.95
N ASN A 328 -11.60 -8.33 -3.18
CA ASN A 328 -10.91 -9.61 -3.31
C ASN A 328 -11.92 -10.76 -3.54
N ASN A 329 -11.48 -11.99 -3.74
CA ASN A 329 -12.36 -13.15 -4.00
C ASN A 329 -12.63 -14.04 -2.77
N LEU A 330 -12.36 -13.54 -1.57
CA LEU A 330 -12.61 -14.20 -0.29
C LEU A 330 -13.98 -13.78 0.27
N TYR A 331 -14.48 -14.54 1.25
CA TYR A 331 -15.74 -14.29 1.94
C TYR A 331 -15.52 -14.01 3.43
N LEU A 332 -16.20 -12.98 3.95
CA LEU A 332 -16.12 -12.57 5.35
C LEU A 332 -16.62 -13.65 6.33
N GLY A 333 -15.81 -13.94 7.33
CA GLY A 333 -16.18 -14.65 8.55
C GLY A 333 -16.76 -13.71 9.62
N SER A 334 -16.89 -14.20 10.85
CA SER A 334 -17.36 -13.38 11.97
C SER A 334 -16.30 -12.38 12.44
N CYS A 335 -16.65 -11.10 12.54
CA CYS A 335 -15.82 -10.09 13.18
C CYS A 335 -15.89 -10.14 14.72
N SER A 336 -14.75 -9.96 15.36
CA SER A 336 -14.56 -9.91 16.81
C SER A 336 -13.90 -8.59 17.22
N VAL A 337 -14.16 -8.14 18.45
CA VAL A 337 -13.69 -6.83 18.97
C VAL A 337 -12.84 -7.02 20.22
N ALA A 338 -11.82 -6.18 20.40
CA ALA A 338 -11.02 -6.10 21.63
C ALA A 338 -10.85 -4.65 22.06
N GLY A 339 -10.95 -4.40 23.37
CA GLY A 339 -10.53 -3.14 23.99
C GLY A 339 -9.11 -3.24 24.53
N GLY A 340 -8.72 -2.28 25.37
CA GLY A 340 -7.37 -2.18 25.94
C GLY A 340 -6.60 -0.99 25.37
N SER A 341 -5.27 -0.96 25.52
CA SER A 341 -4.44 0.18 25.08
C SER A 341 -4.45 0.44 23.58
N THR A 342 -4.82 -0.57 22.78
CA THR A 342 -4.93 -0.50 21.33
C THR A 342 -6.23 -1.20 20.92
N PRO A 343 -7.40 -0.53 21.00
CA PRO A 343 -8.68 -1.13 20.62
C PRO A 343 -8.66 -1.62 19.17
N SER A 344 -9.23 -2.78 18.90
CA SER A 344 -9.06 -3.48 17.62
C SER A 344 -10.27 -4.31 17.21
N ILE A 345 -10.33 -4.63 15.91
CA ILE A 345 -11.18 -5.67 15.35
C ILE A 345 -10.34 -6.76 14.67
N THR A 346 -10.86 -7.98 14.65
CA THR A 346 -10.26 -9.13 13.97
C THR A 346 -11.33 -9.96 13.29
N PHE A 347 -11.13 -10.29 12.02
CA PHE A 347 -12.01 -11.14 11.22
C PHE A 347 -11.19 -12.04 10.29
N THR A 348 -11.79 -13.13 9.80
CA THR A 348 -11.17 -14.06 8.86
C THR A 348 -11.87 -13.98 7.52
N GLU A 349 -11.14 -14.19 6.44
CA GLU A 349 -11.67 -14.35 5.08
C GLU A 349 -11.17 -15.67 4.48
N ALA A 350 -11.96 -16.33 3.63
CA ALA A 350 -11.56 -17.60 2.98
C ALA A 350 -12.31 -17.89 1.66
N ASN A 351 -11.82 -18.86 0.85
CA ASN A 351 -12.46 -19.35 -0.39
C ASN A 351 -12.30 -20.86 -0.71
#